data_AF-A0A957GTK6-F1
#
_entry.id   AF-A0A957GTK6-F1
#
_cell.length_a   1.000
_cell.length_b   1.000
_cell.length_c   1.000
_cell.angle_alpha   90.00
_cell.angle_beta   90.00
_cell.angle_gamma   90.00
#
_symmetry.space_group_name_H-M   'P 1'
#
loop_
_entity.id
_entity.type
_entity.pdbx_description
1 polymer ?
#
loop_
_entity_poly.entity_id
_entity_poly.type
_entity_poly.pdbx_seq_one_letter_code
_entity_poly.pdbx_strand_id
1 'polypeptide(L)'
;MGCLLVGSFAQLTHSYQVVQPVVLDCNRLAKSPRRVTALPHAHYLFSERFGWFDASHFNTGQPGKVLQDVETAVANGGGVITIQQGVRENVTGYTAAYRLSGRLRKADVVPVALGIYLDWSMRFEAWEAGLPRGLVAPFTPFAVEDLPSQYLGFVAHAKKISLETLFACYIGSVSALDEGPPDLLLSDDAPGVEGQVGVVLLQNKTFTPMVPTQTGWQRVNWPKPLHMQAISSSPTTWQFLAETTWYFSADNHDLHLQTALPQHPRDVFIQ
;
A
#
# COMPACT_ATOMS: atom_id res chain seq x y z
N MET A 1 -5.46 -35.97 32.87
CA MET A 1 -6.50 -34.93 33.01
C MET A 1 -6.06 -33.75 32.18
N GLY A 2 -6.55 -33.62 30.95
CA GLY A 2 -6.20 -32.53 30.04
C GLY A 2 -7.39 -31.59 29.89
N CYS A 3 -7.24 -30.34 30.31
CA CYS A 3 -8.21 -29.27 30.05
C CYS A 3 -8.06 -28.81 28.61
N LEU A 4 -9.05 -29.11 27.76
CA LEU A 4 -9.27 -28.39 26.50
C LEU A 4 -9.85 -27.02 26.85
N LEU A 5 -9.09 -25.95 26.59
CA LEU A 5 -9.62 -24.59 26.53
C LEU A 5 -10.07 -24.34 25.09
N VAL A 6 -11.38 -24.45 24.85
CA VAL A 6 -12.01 -24.03 23.60
C VAL A 6 -12.18 -22.50 23.69
N GLY A 7 -11.31 -21.76 23.00
CA GLY A 7 -11.43 -20.32 22.83
C GLY A 7 -12.68 -19.99 22.00
N SER A 8 -13.68 -19.41 22.62
CA SER A 8 -14.90 -18.95 21.96
C SER A 8 -14.60 -17.66 21.21
N PHE A 9 -14.61 -17.69 19.87
CA PHE A 9 -14.61 -16.47 19.08
C PHE A 9 -15.93 -15.73 19.30
N ALA A 10 -15.87 -14.55 19.90
CA ALA A 10 -17.03 -13.68 20.08
C ALA A 10 -17.55 -13.25 18.69
N GLN A 11 -18.80 -13.58 18.38
CA GLN A 11 -19.50 -13.04 17.22
C GLN A 11 -19.75 -11.54 17.46
N LEU A 12 -18.91 -10.70 16.87
CA LEU A 12 -19.14 -9.26 16.79
C LEU A 12 -20.36 -9.02 15.89
N THR A 13 -21.49 -8.69 16.51
CA THR A 13 -22.73 -8.32 15.80
C THR A 13 -22.73 -6.82 15.55
N HIS A 14 -21.96 -6.36 14.56
CA HIS A 14 -22.04 -4.97 14.12
C HIS A 14 -23.26 -4.77 13.21
N SER A 15 -24.03 -3.71 13.48
CA SER A 15 -25.14 -3.28 12.62
C SER A 15 -24.60 -2.60 11.37
N TYR A 16 -24.40 -3.38 10.31
CA TYR A 16 -23.99 -2.87 9.00
C TYR A 16 -25.15 -2.15 8.29
N GLN A 17 -24.92 -0.94 7.79
CA GLN A 17 -25.79 -0.35 6.78
C GLN A 17 -25.54 -1.08 5.45
N VAL A 18 -26.43 -2.01 5.10
CA VAL A 18 -26.39 -2.71 3.82
C VAL A 18 -26.85 -1.75 2.72
N VAL A 19 -25.91 -1.17 2.00
CA VAL A 19 -26.21 -0.41 0.78
C VAL A 19 -26.56 -1.40 -0.34
N GLN A 20 -27.74 -1.25 -0.96
CA GLN A 20 -28.16 -2.16 -2.02
C GLN A 20 -27.22 -2.11 -3.24
N PRO A 21 -26.84 -3.26 -3.82
CA PRO A 21 -25.92 -3.31 -4.95
C PRO A 21 -26.59 -2.82 -6.22
N VAL A 22 -26.10 -1.71 -6.77
CA VAL A 22 -26.41 -1.29 -8.15
C VAL A 22 -25.62 -2.18 -9.10
N VAL A 23 -26.30 -2.85 -10.03
CA VAL A 23 -25.65 -3.67 -11.07
C VAL A 23 -24.88 -2.76 -12.03
N LEU A 24 -23.55 -2.73 -11.90
CA LEU A 24 -22.64 -1.99 -12.78
C LEU A 24 -22.21 -2.85 -13.98
N ASP A 25 -22.37 -2.31 -15.20
CA ASP A 25 -21.77 -2.90 -16.40
C ASP A 25 -20.32 -2.40 -16.52
N CYS A 26 -19.43 -3.14 -15.87
CA CYS A 26 -18.01 -2.81 -15.75
C CYS A 26 -17.23 -2.94 -17.06
N ASN A 27 -17.86 -3.47 -18.13
CA ASN A 27 -17.26 -3.58 -19.46
C ASN A 27 -17.59 -2.37 -20.37
N ARG A 28 -18.49 -1.47 -19.96
CA ARG A 28 -18.98 -0.34 -20.78
C ARG A 28 -18.93 1.02 -20.06
N LEU A 29 -17.92 1.24 -19.22
CA LEU A 29 -17.73 2.47 -18.43
C LEU A 29 -17.65 3.78 -19.25
N ALA A 30 -17.53 3.72 -20.59
CA ALA A 30 -17.48 4.90 -21.45
C ALA A 30 -18.85 5.44 -21.92
N LYS A 31 -20.00 4.75 -21.70
CA LYS A 31 -21.23 5.07 -22.46
C LYS A 31 -22.53 5.31 -21.68
N SER A 32 -22.57 5.20 -20.35
CA SER A 32 -23.78 5.58 -19.62
C SER A 32 -23.48 6.03 -18.18
N PRO A 33 -24.05 7.16 -17.72
CA PRO A 33 -23.91 7.59 -16.33
C PRO A 33 -24.77 6.69 -15.44
N ARG A 34 -24.21 5.59 -14.92
CA ARG A 34 -24.81 4.86 -13.79
C ARG A 34 -24.23 5.39 -12.49
N ARG A 35 -25.09 5.58 -11.49
CA ARG A 35 -24.68 6.02 -10.16
C ARG A 35 -23.83 4.92 -9.52
N VAL A 36 -22.53 5.16 -9.44
CA VAL A 36 -21.66 4.49 -8.48
C VAL A 36 -21.95 5.14 -7.13
N THR A 37 -22.25 4.33 -6.12
CA THR A 37 -22.39 4.85 -4.75
C THR A 37 -21.03 5.39 -4.31
N ALA A 38 -21.00 6.55 -3.66
CA ALA A 38 -19.79 7.05 -3.01
C ALA A 38 -19.21 5.98 -2.07
N LEU A 39 -17.89 5.88 -2.00
CA LEU A 39 -17.26 5.08 -0.97
C LEU A 39 -17.63 5.66 0.39
N PRO A 40 -17.84 4.82 1.42
CA PRO A 40 -18.04 5.32 2.76
C PRO A 40 -16.88 6.22 3.19
N HIS A 41 -17.20 7.32 3.88
CA HIS A 41 -16.19 8.16 4.52
C HIS A 41 -15.74 7.48 5.82
N ALA A 42 -14.87 6.48 5.69
CA ALA A 42 -14.26 5.76 6.81
C ALA A 42 -12.75 5.67 6.62
N HIS A 43 -12.03 5.53 7.73
CA HIS A 43 -10.59 5.30 7.70
C HIS A 43 -10.30 3.94 7.08
N TYR A 44 -11.03 2.90 7.50
CA TYR A 44 -10.85 1.53 7.02
C TYR A 44 -12.04 1.02 6.21
N LEU A 45 -11.72 0.23 5.19
CA LEU A 45 -12.67 -0.51 4.37
C LEU A 45 -12.35 -2.00 4.45
N PHE A 46 -13.38 -2.84 4.59
CA PHE A 46 -13.22 -4.29 4.63
C PHE A 46 -14.02 -4.99 3.54
N SER A 47 -13.34 -5.81 2.75
CA SER A 47 -13.93 -6.76 1.81
C SER A 47 -13.77 -8.17 2.35
N GLU A 48 -14.84 -8.96 2.43
CA GLU A 48 -14.73 -10.38 2.80
C GLU A 48 -13.79 -11.17 1.87
N ARG A 49 -13.68 -10.74 0.60
CA ARG A 49 -12.88 -11.41 -0.42
C ARG A 49 -11.43 -10.94 -0.46
N PHE A 50 -11.18 -9.68 -0.11
CA PHE A 50 -9.86 -9.04 -0.31
C PHE A 50 -9.31 -8.38 0.95
N GLY A 51 -9.94 -8.58 2.10
CA GLY A 51 -9.42 -8.12 3.39
C GLY A 51 -9.58 -6.63 3.57
N TRP A 52 -8.58 -6.03 4.23
CA TRP A 52 -8.62 -4.66 4.71
C TRP A 52 -7.95 -3.68 3.76
N PHE A 53 -8.46 -2.45 3.75
CA PHE A 53 -7.89 -1.29 3.07
C PHE A 53 -7.91 -0.07 4.00
N ASP A 54 -6.85 0.73 3.97
CA ASP A 54 -6.79 2.05 4.58
C ASP A 54 -7.04 3.11 3.50
N ALA A 55 -8.11 3.89 3.67
CA ALA A 55 -8.51 4.90 2.69
C ALA A 55 -7.50 6.04 2.56
N SER A 56 -6.76 6.35 3.62
CA SER A 56 -5.68 7.35 3.59
C SER A 56 -4.49 6.90 2.73
N HIS A 57 -4.32 5.58 2.55
CA HIS A 57 -3.19 5.01 1.81
C HIS A 57 -3.40 4.93 0.29
N PHE A 58 -4.61 5.22 -0.23
CA PHE A 58 -4.87 5.20 -1.67
C PHE A 58 -4.12 6.28 -2.46
N ASN A 59 -3.63 7.33 -1.81
CA ASN A 59 -2.88 8.41 -2.47
C ASN A 59 -1.45 8.57 -1.92
N THR A 60 -0.98 7.64 -1.09
CA THR A 60 0.40 7.63 -0.57
C THR A 60 1.38 7.59 -1.73
N GLY A 61 2.38 8.47 -1.71
CA GLY A 61 3.35 8.63 -2.80
C GLY A 61 2.81 9.28 -4.07
N GLN A 62 1.57 9.78 -4.07
CA GLN A 62 0.93 10.48 -5.19
C GLN A 62 1.05 9.73 -6.54
N PRO A 63 0.46 8.51 -6.66
CA PRO A 63 0.63 7.66 -7.84
C PRO A 63 0.30 8.35 -9.18
N GLY A 64 -0.70 9.26 -9.20
CA GLY A 64 -1.01 10.07 -10.38
C GLY A 64 0.16 10.96 -10.83
N LYS A 65 0.89 11.56 -9.89
CA LYS A 65 2.09 12.36 -10.17
C LYS A 65 3.23 11.48 -10.66
N VAL A 66 3.42 10.30 -10.06
CA VAL A 66 4.45 9.34 -10.51
C VAL A 66 4.25 8.97 -11.98
N LEU A 67 3.02 8.65 -12.38
CA LEU A 67 2.68 8.37 -13.78
C LEU A 67 3.01 9.55 -14.71
N GLN A 68 2.65 10.78 -14.30
CA GLN A 68 2.93 12.00 -15.08
C GLN A 68 4.43 12.29 -15.21
N ASP A 69 5.18 12.14 -14.12
CA ASP A 69 6.62 12.38 -14.09
C ASP A 69 7.36 11.35 -14.97
N VAL A 70 6.95 10.08 -14.91
CA VAL A 70 7.48 9.02 -15.79
C VAL A 70 7.15 9.31 -17.25
N GLU A 71 5.89 9.68 -17.57
CA GLU A 71 5.50 10.04 -18.94
C GLU A 71 6.36 11.19 -19.48
N THR A 72 6.58 12.22 -18.65
CA THR A 72 7.40 13.38 -18.98
C THR A 72 8.87 13.00 -19.21
N ALA A 73 9.46 12.20 -18.32
CA ALA A 73 10.83 11.73 -18.46
C ALA A 73 11.01 10.86 -19.72
N VAL A 74 10.06 9.96 -20.01
CA VAL A 74 10.08 9.14 -21.24
C VAL A 74 10.02 10.03 -22.49
N ALA A 75 9.14 11.03 -22.50
CA ALA A 75 9.04 11.98 -23.61
C ALA A 75 10.33 12.79 -23.84
N ASN A 76 11.11 13.03 -22.78
CA ASN A 76 12.37 13.78 -22.81
C ASN A 76 13.62 12.91 -23.04
N GLY A 77 13.47 11.61 -23.29
CA GLY A 77 14.62 10.71 -23.48
C GLY A 77 15.32 10.32 -22.19
N GLY A 78 14.57 10.19 -21.09
CA GLY A 78 15.05 9.82 -19.76
C GLY A 78 14.99 10.99 -18.77
N GLY A 79 15.50 10.76 -17.56
CA GLY A 79 15.54 11.81 -16.54
C GLY A 79 15.63 11.27 -15.13
N VAL A 80 15.42 12.14 -14.15
CA VAL A 80 15.26 11.77 -12.75
C VAL A 80 13.88 12.21 -12.31
N ILE A 81 13.16 11.31 -11.64
CA ILE A 81 11.91 11.62 -10.95
C ILE A 81 12.11 11.47 -9.44
N THR A 82 11.30 12.19 -8.69
CA THR A 82 11.36 12.19 -7.23
C THR A 82 9.97 11.98 -6.67
N ILE A 83 9.84 11.05 -5.74
CA ILE A 83 8.61 10.76 -5.01
C ILE A 83 8.81 11.23 -3.57
N GLN A 84 7.89 12.05 -3.07
CA GLN A 84 7.92 12.60 -1.72
C GLN A 84 6.61 12.30 -1.00
N GLN A 85 6.72 11.85 0.24
CA GLN A 85 5.59 11.66 1.15
C GLN A 85 5.89 12.33 2.49
N GLY A 86 5.05 13.28 2.88
CA GLY A 86 5.02 13.81 4.23
C GLY A 86 4.11 12.98 5.12
N VAL A 87 4.48 12.85 6.38
CA VAL A 87 3.68 12.22 7.45
C VAL A 87 3.59 13.16 8.63
N ARG A 88 2.59 12.97 9.49
CA ARG A 88 2.30 13.84 10.65
C ARG A 88 2.22 15.31 10.24
N GLU A 89 1.28 15.64 9.35
CA GLU A 89 1.08 17.03 8.88
C GLU A 89 2.32 17.66 8.21
N ASN A 90 3.14 16.83 7.54
CA ASN A 90 4.42 17.23 6.95
C ASN A 90 5.49 17.67 7.97
N VAL A 91 5.40 17.21 9.22
CA VAL A 91 6.50 17.40 10.20
C VAL A 91 7.68 16.49 9.88
N THR A 92 7.47 15.32 9.29
CA THR A 92 8.56 14.48 8.78
C THR A 92 8.14 13.85 7.47
N GLY A 93 9.11 13.33 6.72
CA GLY A 93 8.78 12.62 5.51
C GLY A 93 9.96 11.99 4.82
N TYR A 94 9.61 11.32 3.75
CA TYR A 94 10.45 10.44 2.98
C TYR A 94 10.46 10.89 1.54
N THR A 95 11.66 10.98 0.96
CA THR A 95 11.85 11.34 -0.44
C THR A 95 12.76 10.31 -1.08
N ALA A 96 12.42 9.80 -2.26
CA ALA A 96 13.31 8.94 -3.04
C ALA A 96 13.41 9.41 -4.49
N ALA A 97 14.59 9.25 -5.08
CA ALA A 97 14.89 9.65 -6.44
C ALA A 97 15.21 8.42 -7.31
N TYR A 98 14.68 8.44 -8.53
CA TYR A 98 14.81 7.36 -9.51
C TYR A 98 15.27 7.92 -10.85
N ARG A 99 16.24 7.26 -11.47
CA ARG A 99 16.69 7.55 -12.84
C ARG A 99 15.92 6.71 -13.83
N LEU A 100 15.47 7.31 -14.92
CA LEU A 100 14.86 6.63 -16.05
C LEU A 100 15.80 6.61 -17.25
N SER A 101 15.87 5.47 -17.92
CA SER A 101 16.63 5.28 -19.15
C SER A 101 15.99 6.00 -20.33
N GLY A 102 16.80 6.58 -21.20
CA GLY A 102 16.34 7.17 -22.46
C GLY A 102 15.90 6.17 -23.54
N ARG A 103 15.94 4.86 -23.24
CA ARG A 103 15.50 3.79 -24.14
C ARG A 103 14.02 3.41 -23.96
N LEU A 104 13.37 3.96 -22.95
CA LEU A 104 11.96 3.70 -22.67
C LEU A 104 11.07 4.30 -23.76
N ARG A 105 9.98 3.61 -24.07
CA ARG A 105 8.97 4.06 -25.04
C ARG A 105 7.69 4.44 -24.29
N LYS A 106 6.77 5.12 -24.97
CA LYS A 106 5.46 5.49 -24.42
C LYS A 106 4.67 4.30 -23.84
N ALA A 107 4.77 3.12 -24.46
CA ALA A 107 4.12 1.91 -23.97
C ALA A 107 4.67 1.40 -22.63
N ASP A 108 5.89 1.81 -22.28
CA ASP A 108 6.58 1.36 -21.07
C ASP A 108 6.26 2.26 -19.85
N VAL A 109 5.56 3.39 -20.04
CA VAL A 109 5.26 4.39 -19.00
C VAL A 109 4.56 3.77 -17.78
N VAL A 110 3.42 3.13 -18.00
CA VAL A 110 2.62 2.53 -16.90
C VAL A 110 3.38 1.41 -16.18
N PRO A 111 3.97 0.40 -16.86
CA PRO A 111 4.68 -0.67 -16.17
C PRO A 111 5.99 -0.21 -15.49
N VAL A 112 6.69 0.81 -16.02
CA VAL A 112 7.84 1.43 -15.33
C VAL A 112 7.39 2.21 -14.11
N ALA A 113 6.35 3.04 -14.24
CA ALA A 113 5.79 3.78 -13.11
C ALA A 113 5.34 2.85 -11.99
N LEU A 114 4.73 1.71 -12.35
CA LEU A 114 4.37 0.68 -11.37
C LEU A 114 5.63 0.12 -10.70
N GLY A 115 6.65 -0.30 -11.45
CA GLY A 115 7.88 -0.83 -10.86
C GLY A 115 8.55 0.12 -9.88
N ILE A 116 8.65 1.41 -10.25
CA ILE A 116 9.18 2.46 -9.37
C ILE A 116 8.29 2.62 -8.13
N TYR A 117 6.97 2.69 -8.31
CA TYR A 117 6.02 2.91 -7.21
C TYR A 117 6.05 1.75 -6.21
N LEU A 118 6.11 0.50 -6.67
CA LEU A 118 6.20 -0.67 -5.79
C LEU A 118 7.52 -0.67 -4.99
N ASP A 119 8.67 -0.35 -5.62
CA ASP A 119 9.94 -0.21 -4.89
C ASP A 119 9.88 0.93 -3.87
N TRP A 120 9.33 2.08 -4.27
CA TRP A 120 9.15 3.23 -3.39
C TRP A 120 8.30 2.91 -2.16
N SER A 121 7.13 2.30 -2.37
CA SER A 121 6.21 1.89 -1.31
C SER A 121 6.89 0.94 -0.33
N MET A 122 7.59 -0.08 -0.81
CA MET A 122 8.33 -1.01 0.05
C MET A 122 9.39 -0.31 0.91
N ARG A 123 10.09 0.68 0.35
CA ARG A 123 11.09 1.46 1.10
C ARG A 123 10.45 2.42 2.08
N PHE A 124 9.34 3.05 1.71
CA PHE A 124 8.57 3.94 2.57
C PHE A 124 8.09 3.19 3.83
N GLU A 125 7.45 2.03 3.66
CA GLU A 125 7.03 1.17 4.77
C GLU A 125 8.21 0.73 5.66
N ALA A 126 9.33 0.35 5.05
CA ALA A 126 10.54 0.00 5.78
C ALA A 126 11.14 1.19 6.55
N TRP A 127 11.01 2.39 6.01
CA TRP A 127 11.43 3.63 6.65
C TRP A 127 10.53 4.03 7.83
N GLU A 128 9.23 3.74 7.77
CA GLU A 128 8.31 3.91 8.90
C GLU A 128 8.65 2.97 10.06
N ALA A 129 9.14 1.77 9.74
CA ALA A 129 9.69 0.83 10.73
C ALA A 129 10.99 1.31 11.40
N GLY A 130 11.68 2.29 10.81
CA GLY A 130 13.00 2.73 11.22
C GLY A 130 13.02 3.52 12.53
N LEU A 131 14.16 3.46 13.23
CA LEU A 131 14.43 4.33 14.37
C LEU A 131 14.65 5.79 13.90
N PRO A 132 14.20 6.81 14.67
CA PRO A 132 13.53 6.72 15.97
C PRO A 132 12.01 6.55 15.89
N ARG A 133 11.40 6.50 14.70
CA ARG A 133 9.94 6.56 14.53
C ARG A 133 9.21 5.38 15.17
N GLY A 134 9.74 4.17 14.98
CA GLY A 134 9.19 2.97 15.62
C GLY A 134 9.16 3.00 17.15
N LEU A 135 9.88 3.95 17.81
CA LEU A 135 9.84 4.12 19.26
C LEU A 135 8.83 5.16 19.75
N VAL A 136 8.47 6.15 18.93
CA VAL A 136 7.70 7.34 19.36
C VAL A 136 6.22 7.24 19.02
N ALA A 137 5.89 6.53 17.95
CA ALA A 137 4.56 5.97 17.76
C ALA A 137 4.76 4.61 17.09
N PRO A 138 4.18 3.52 17.60
CA PRO A 138 4.17 2.26 16.86
C PRO A 138 3.29 2.46 15.64
N PHE A 139 3.84 3.07 14.59
CA PHE A 139 3.40 2.75 13.24
C PHE A 139 3.61 1.25 13.12
N THR A 140 2.60 0.54 12.61
CA THR A 140 2.68 -0.89 12.35
C THR A 140 3.19 -1.01 10.92
N PRO A 141 4.52 -0.95 10.68
CA PRO A 141 5.04 -0.93 9.33
C PRO A 141 4.56 -2.19 8.61
N PHE A 142 4.18 -2.03 7.35
CA PHE A 142 3.58 -3.11 6.59
C PHE A 142 2.32 -3.67 7.27
N ALA A 143 1.42 -2.81 7.76
CA ALA A 143 0.10 -3.26 8.18
C ALA A 143 -0.58 -3.99 7.00
N VAL A 144 -1.54 -4.86 7.32
CA VAL A 144 -2.04 -5.83 6.33
C VAL A 144 -2.70 -5.17 5.11
N GLU A 145 -3.21 -3.97 5.34
CA GLU A 145 -3.96 -3.11 4.45
C GLU A 145 -3.08 -2.12 3.66
N ASP A 146 -1.87 -1.81 4.12
CA ASP A 146 -1.07 -0.69 3.58
C ASP A 146 -0.73 -0.86 2.10
N LEU A 147 0.10 -1.86 1.79
CA LEU A 147 0.55 -2.11 0.43
C LEU A 147 -0.60 -2.46 -0.53
N PRO A 148 -1.61 -3.27 -0.16
CA PRO A 148 -2.80 -3.45 -0.99
C PRO A 148 -3.55 -2.14 -1.29
N SER A 149 -3.67 -1.24 -0.31
CA SER A 149 -4.33 0.07 -0.52
C SER A 149 -3.54 0.94 -1.48
N GLN A 150 -2.23 1.04 -1.28
CA GLN A 150 -1.34 1.77 -2.19
C GLN A 150 -1.41 1.22 -3.62
N TYR A 151 -1.46 -0.11 -3.78
CA TYR A 151 -1.64 -0.75 -5.09
C TYR A 151 -2.94 -0.34 -5.77
N LEU A 152 -4.08 -0.38 -5.05
CA LEU A 152 -5.36 0.03 -5.61
C LEU A 152 -5.39 1.50 -6.00
N GLY A 153 -4.75 2.36 -5.19
CA GLY A 153 -4.48 3.76 -5.51
C GLY A 153 -3.80 3.92 -6.86
N PHE A 154 -2.67 3.23 -7.04
CA PHE A 154 -1.94 3.23 -8.31
C PHE A 154 -2.80 2.73 -9.47
N VAL A 155 -3.51 1.61 -9.30
CA VAL A 155 -4.35 1.02 -10.35
C VAL A 155 -5.47 1.98 -10.78
N ALA A 156 -6.12 2.67 -9.84
CA ALA A 156 -7.15 3.66 -10.13
C ALA A 156 -6.61 4.77 -11.03
N HIS A 157 -5.46 5.35 -10.67
CA HIS A 157 -4.80 6.38 -11.48
C HIS A 157 -4.33 5.88 -12.85
N ALA A 158 -3.68 4.71 -12.90
CA ALA A 158 -3.19 4.14 -14.16
C ALA A 158 -4.32 3.81 -15.14
N LYS A 159 -5.47 3.36 -14.63
CA LYS A 159 -6.66 3.06 -15.43
C LYS A 159 -7.57 4.28 -15.64
N LYS A 160 -7.28 5.42 -15.02
CA LYS A 160 -8.08 6.65 -15.06
C LYS A 160 -9.53 6.42 -14.65
N ILE A 161 -9.73 5.65 -13.58
CA ILE A 161 -11.03 5.40 -12.96
C ILE A 161 -11.03 5.91 -11.53
N SER A 162 -12.20 6.26 -11.01
CA SER A 162 -12.33 6.61 -9.60
C SER A 162 -12.19 5.38 -8.70
N LEU A 163 -11.83 5.58 -7.43
CA LEU A 163 -11.77 4.47 -6.46
C LEU A 163 -13.13 3.82 -6.29
N GLU A 164 -14.23 4.59 -6.26
CA GLU A 164 -15.59 4.06 -6.19
C GLU A 164 -15.87 3.12 -7.36
N THR A 165 -15.45 3.51 -8.57
CA THR A 165 -15.59 2.68 -9.77
C THR A 165 -14.75 1.41 -9.64
N LEU A 166 -13.51 1.52 -9.17
CA LEU A 166 -12.63 0.38 -8.95
C LEU A 166 -13.25 -0.63 -7.97
N PHE A 167 -13.74 -0.15 -6.84
CA PHE A 167 -14.33 -0.99 -5.80
C PHE A 167 -15.61 -1.65 -6.32
N ALA A 168 -16.54 -0.87 -6.84
CA ALA A 168 -17.82 -1.38 -7.29
C ALA A 168 -17.70 -2.38 -8.46
N CYS A 169 -16.67 -2.25 -9.30
CA CYS A 169 -16.49 -3.13 -10.45
C CYS A 169 -15.59 -4.34 -10.25
N TYR A 170 -14.59 -4.25 -9.38
CA TYR A 170 -13.54 -5.26 -9.31
C TYR A 170 -13.35 -5.86 -7.92
N ILE A 171 -13.62 -5.09 -6.86
CA ILE A 171 -13.47 -5.56 -5.47
C ILE A 171 -14.80 -6.14 -4.96
N GLY A 172 -15.91 -5.48 -5.29
CA GLY A 172 -17.24 -5.80 -4.78
C GLY A 172 -17.61 -4.95 -3.57
N SER A 173 -18.62 -5.39 -2.82
CA SER A 173 -19.08 -4.71 -1.62
C SER A 173 -17.99 -4.64 -0.56
N VAL A 174 -17.95 -3.51 0.15
CA VAL A 174 -17.08 -3.28 1.29
C VAL A 174 -17.86 -2.71 2.46
N SER A 175 -17.41 -3.03 3.67
CA SER A 175 -17.91 -2.45 4.91
C SER A 175 -17.01 -1.32 5.36
N ALA A 176 -17.60 -0.22 5.81
CA ALA A 176 -16.91 0.87 6.49
C ALA A 176 -16.63 0.47 7.93
N LEU A 177 -15.41 0.62 8.41
CA LEU A 177 -15.02 0.27 9.77
C LEU A 177 -14.18 1.41 10.38
N ASP A 178 -14.44 1.69 11.66
CA ASP A 178 -13.71 2.69 12.43
C ASP A 178 -12.42 2.12 13.04
N GLU A 179 -12.37 0.80 13.22
CA GLU A 179 -11.20 0.07 13.72
C GLU A 179 -10.49 -0.64 12.58
N GLY A 180 -9.16 -0.65 12.61
CA GLY A 180 -8.33 -1.36 11.63
C GLY A 180 -8.26 -2.88 11.87
N PRO A 181 -7.52 -3.60 11.02
CA PRO A 181 -7.22 -5.01 11.25
C PRO A 181 -6.42 -5.22 12.54
N PRO A 182 -6.40 -6.45 13.08
CA PRO A 182 -5.57 -6.75 14.25
C PRO A 182 -4.08 -6.65 13.88
N ASP A 183 -3.33 -5.83 14.60
CA ASP A 183 -1.89 -5.66 14.40
C ASP A 183 -1.04 -6.79 15.03
N LEU A 184 -1.62 -7.57 15.93
CA LEU A 184 -0.92 -8.57 16.74
C LEU A 184 -1.59 -9.93 16.63
N LEU A 185 -0.79 -10.99 16.48
CA LEU A 185 -1.21 -12.38 16.57
C LEU A 185 -0.55 -13.08 17.76
N LEU A 186 -1.29 -14.00 18.35
CA LEU A 186 -0.74 -15.00 19.25
C LEU A 186 -0.16 -16.13 18.40
N SER A 187 1.08 -16.52 18.68
CA SER A 187 1.76 -17.61 17.99
C SER A 187 2.47 -18.51 19.00
N ASP A 188 2.20 -19.81 18.90
CA ASP A 188 2.89 -20.85 19.69
C ASP A 188 4.33 -21.08 19.20
N ASP A 189 4.64 -20.65 17.97
CA ASP A 189 5.96 -20.77 17.32
C ASP A 189 6.80 -19.48 17.40
N ALA A 190 6.32 -18.48 18.13
CA ALA A 190 7.08 -17.23 18.30
C ALA A 190 8.42 -17.54 19.00
N PRO A 191 9.51 -16.85 18.63
CA PRO A 191 10.81 -17.00 19.29
C PRO A 191 10.71 -16.47 20.73
N GLY A 192 10.31 -17.34 21.65
CA GLY A 192 10.12 -17.10 23.07
C GLY A 192 10.57 -18.31 23.88
N VAL A 193 10.54 -18.16 25.21
CA VAL A 193 10.86 -19.24 26.15
C VAL A 193 9.90 -20.42 25.90
N GLU A 194 10.44 -21.64 25.81
CA GLU A 194 9.67 -22.88 25.61
C GLU A 194 8.45 -22.92 26.56
N GLY A 195 7.25 -22.98 26.01
CA GLY A 195 5.99 -23.00 26.76
C GLY A 195 5.28 -21.65 26.95
N GLN A 196 5.71 -20.56 26.29
CA GLN A 196 4.97 -19.28 26.25
C GLN A 196 4.39 -19.00 24.86
N VAL A 197 3.10 -18.67 24.82
CA VAL A 197 2.47 -18.05 23.64
C VAL A 197 3.15 -16.71 23.40
N GLY A 198 3.84 -16.56 22.28
CA GLY A 198 4.43 -15.27 21.92
C GLY A 198 3.46 -14.40 21.14
N VAL A 199 3.71 -13.10 21.20
CA VAL A 199 2.97 -12.09 20.44
C VAL A 199 3.82 -11.68 19.25
N VAL A 200 3.29 -11.79 18.03
CA VAL A 200 3.96 -11.39 16.79
C VAL A 200 3.16 -10.32 16.08
N LEU A 201 3.84 -9.41 15.38
CA LEU A 201 3.19 -8.41 14.53
C LEU A 201 2.60 -9.08 13.28
N LEU A 202 1.35 -8.78 12.97
CA LEU A 202 0.74 -9.17 11.72
C LEU A 202 1.17 -8.20 10.62
N GLN A 203 1.99 -8.67 9.68
CA GLN A 203 2.51 -7.83 8.60
C GLN A 203 2.20 -8.40 7.22
N ASN A 204 1.95 -7.50 6.25
CA ASN A 204 1.85 -7.84 4.84
C ASN A 204 2.91 -7.09 4.01
N LYS A 205 4.05 -7.74 3.79
CA LYS A 205 5.15 -7.23 2.96
C LYS A 205 4.94 -7.46 1.46
N THR A 206 3.68 -7.52 1.02
CA THR A 206 3.32 -7.72 -0.39
C THR A 206 2.13 -6.85 -0.77
N PHE A 207 2.05 -6.46 -2.04
CA PHE A 207 0.91 -5.73 -2.60
C PHE A 207 -0.32 -6.61 -2.85
N THR A 208 -0.25 -7.88 -2.46
CA THR A 208 -1.37 -8.82 -2.58
C THR A 208 -2.18 -8.76 -1.29
N PRO A 209 -3.52 -8.66 -1.36
CA PRO A 209 -4.35 -8.57 -0.17
C PRO A 209 -4.24 -9.83 0.68
N MET A 210 -4.44 -9.65 1.97
CA MET A 210 -4.44 -10.73 2.95
C MET A 210 -5.80 -10.81 3.64
N VAL A 211 -6.35 -12.02 3.74
CA VAL A 211 -7.67 -12.27 4.34
C VAL A 211 -7.56 -13.21 5.53
N PRO A 212 -8.36 -13.00 6.58
CA PRO A 212 -8.45 -13.94 7.68
C PRO A 212 -9.12 -15.24 7.22
N THR A 213 -8.68 -16.35 7.80
CA THR A 213 -9.16 -17.71 7.57
C THR A 213 -9.33 -18.40 8.92
N GLN A 214 -9.91 -19.60 8.93
CA GLN A 214 -10.06 -20.40 10.15
C GLN A 214 -8.72 -20.75 10.82
N THR A 215 -7.62 -20.78 10.05
CA THR A 215 -6.30 -21.23 10.51
C THR A 215 -5.26 -20.11 10.51
N GLY A 216 -5.67 -18.85 10.40
CA GLY A 216 -4.75 -17.70 10.32
C GLY A 216 -5.04 -16.81 9.11
N TRP A 217 -4.00 -16.42 8.36
CA TRP A 217 -4.12 -15.44 7.29
C TRP A 217 -3.59 -15.98 5.96
N GLN A 218 -4.28 -15.67 4.87
CA GLN A 218 -3.86 -16.10 3.53
C GLN A 218 -3.83 -14.93 2.56
N ARG A 219 -2.89 -14.96 1.61
CA ARG A 219 -2.87 -14.02 0.49
C ARG A 219 -3.87 -14.44 -0.58
N VAL A 220 -4.58 -13.47 -1.13
CA VAL A 220 -5.57 -13.70 -2.20
C VAL A 220 -5.16 -12.94 -3.44
N ASN A 221 -5.08 -13.63 -4.57
CA ASN A 221 -4.76 -12.97 -5.84
C ASN A 221 -5.80 -11.91 -6.18
N TRP A 222 -5.32 -10.77 -6.67
CA TRP A 222 -6.16 -9.77 -7.29
C TRP A 222 -7.02 -10.38 -8.43
N PRO A 223 -8.18 -9.81 -8.75
CA PRO A 223 -8.92 -10.21 -9.93
C PRO A 223 -8.14 -9.79 -11.20
N LYS A 224 -8.23 -10.59 -12.26
CA LYS A 224 -7.48 -10.38 -13.52
C LYS A 224 -7.51 -8.94 -14.07
N PRO A 225 -8.63 -8.19 -14.03
CA PRO A 225 -8.63 -6.80 -14.50
C PRO A 225 -7.72 -5.84 -13.71
N LEU A 226 -7.44 -6.14 -12.44
CA LEU A 226 -6.54 -5.36 -11.60
C LEU A 226 -5.09 -5.84 -11.69
N HIS A 227 -4.80 -6.97 -12.37
CA HIS A 227 -3.43 -7.42 -12.59
C HIS A 227 -2.69 -6.45 -13.50
N MET A 228 -1.61 -5.88 -12.97
CA MET A 228 -0.66 -5.07 -13.72
C MET A 228 0.73 -5.65 -13.56
N GLN A 229 1.48 -5.70 -14.66
CA GLN A 229 2.85 -6.19 -14.66
C GLN A 229 3.82 -5.01 -14.60
N ALA A 230 4.68 -4.99 -13.58
CA ALA A 230 5.76 -4.02 -13.48
C ALA A 230 6.90 -4.39 -14.43
N ILE A 231 7.63 -3.38 -14.92
CA ILE A 231 8.96 -3.56 -15.48
C ILE A 231 9.96 -3.40 -14.34
N SER A 232 10.84 -4.39 -14.15
CA SER A 232 11.86 -4.37 -13.10
C SER A 232 12.96 -3.33 -13.35
N SER A 233 13.65 -2.95 -12.27
CA SER A 233 14.83 -2.08 -12.30
C SER A 233 15.96 -2.71 -13.11
N SER A 234 16.60 -1.91 -13.97
CA SER A 234 17.76 -2.30 -14.77
C SER A 234 18.42 -1.06 -15.40
N PRO A 235 19.66 -1.16 -15.91
CA PRO A 235 20.32 -0.04 -16.61
C PRO A 235 19.57 0.48 -17.84
N THR A 236 18.66 -0.30 -18.43
CA THR A 236 17.88 0.08 -19.61
C THR A 236 16.43 0.44 -19.30
N THR A 237 16.04 0.45 -18.02
CA THR A 237 14.66 0.77 -17.60
C THR A 237 14.68 1.92 -16.60
N TRP A 238 14.72 1.61 -15.31
CA TRP A 238 14.81 2.59 -14.23
C TRP A 238 15.77 2.07 -13.16
N GLN A 239 16.32 2.99 -12.36
CA GLN A 239 17.22 2.67 -11.26
C GLN A 239 16.93 3.58 -10.07
N PHE A 240 16.85 3.00 -8.88
CA PHE A 240 16.91 3.76 -7.65
C PHE A 240 18.25 4.50 -7.53
N LEU A 241 18.22 5.74 -7.07
CA LEU A 241 19.42 6.56 -6.87
C LEU A 241 19.74 6.77 -5.41
N ALA A 242 18.78 7.33 -4.68
CA ALA A 242 18.95 7.74 -3.30
C ALA A 242 17.59 7.94 -2.64
N GLU A 243 17.62 7.88 -1.31
CA GLU A 243 16.51 8.26 -0.45
C GLU A 243 17.00 9.26 0.61
N THR A 244 16.12 10.16 1.01
CA THR A 244 16.40 11.20 1.99
C THR A 244 15.24 11.25 2.96
N THR A 245 15.59 11.45 4.23
CA THR A 245 14.65 11.70 5.30
C THR A 245 14.72 13.15 5.73
N TRP A 246 13.57 13.77 5.97
CA TRP A 246 13.50 15.13 6.46
C TRP A 246 12.61 15.25 7.69
N TYR A 247 12.93 16.24 8.53
CA TYR A 247 12.19 16.60 9.73
C TYR A 247 12.07 18.13 9.78
N PHE A 248 10.87 18.63 10.04
CA PHE A 248 10.57 20.01 10.37
C PHE A 248 10.28 20.07 11.87
N SER A 249 10.81 21.08 12.55
CA SER A 249 10.41 21.38 13.93
C SER A 249 9.18 22.27 13.87
N ALA A 250 8.18 22.02 14.73
CA ALA A 250 7.05 22.95 14.90
C ALA A 250 7.52 24.34 15.36
N ASP A 251 8.70 24.43 15.98
CA ASP A 251 9.24 25.64 16.59
C ASP A 251 10.24 26.41 15.70
N ASN A 252 10.64 25.87 14.55
CA ASN A 252 11.59 26.52 13.63
C ASN A 252 11.26 26.17 12.19
N HIS A 253 11.07 27.19 11.34
CA HIS A 253 10.89 27.04 9.90
C HIS A 253 12.14 26.54 9.14
N ASP A 254 13.18 26.09 9.84
CA ASP A 254 14.42 25.60 9.25
C ASP A 254 14.35 24.10 8.94
N LEU A 255 14.56 23.77 7.67
CA LEU A 255 14.60 22.39 7.15
C LEU A 255 15.90 21.70 7.58
N HIS A 256 15.81 20.69 8.46
CA HIS A 256 16.93 19.80 8.73
C HIS A 256 16.88 18.58 7.79
N LEU A 257 17.69 18.61 6.74
CA LEU A 257 17.90 17.46 5.84
C LEU A 257 18.89 16.48 6.47
N GLN A 258 18.43 15.26 6.76
CA GLN A 258 19.33 14.14 7.05
C GLN A 258 19.37 13.24 5.81
N THR A 259 20.42 13.40 5.02
CA THR A 259 20.74 12.48 3.94
C THR A 259 21.29 11.21 4.55
N ALA A 260 20.51 10.13 4.55
CA ALA A 260 21.06 8.80 4.80
C ALA A 260 21.92 8.44 3.59
N LEU A 261 23.25 8.56 3.70
CA LEU A 261 24.14 7.94 2.73
C LEU A 261 23.84 6.44 2.69
N PRO A 262 23.77 5.80 1.51
CA PRO A 262 23.38 4.41 1.41
C PRO A 262 24.33 3.54 2.23
N GLN A 263 23.87 3.07 3.38
CA GLN A 263 24.59 2.07 4.16
C GLN A 263 24.36 0.71 3.51
N HIS A 264 25.22 0.43 2.54
CA HIS A 264 25.35 -0.82 1.78
C HIS A 264 24.20 -1.16 0.80
N PRO A 265 24.53 -1.61 -0.43
CA PRO A 265 23.53 -2.22 -1.30
C PRO A 265 23.08 -3.53 -0.65
N ARG A 266 21.86 -3.55 -0.11
CA ARG A 266 21.17 -4.83 0.13
C ARG A 266 20.61 -5.28 -1.21
N ASP A 267 21.13 -6.38 -1.73
CA ASP A 267 20.54 -7.12 -2.83
C ASP A 267 19.15 -7.62 -2.40
N VAL A 268 18.12 -6.81 -2.68
CA VAL A 268 16.73 -7.26 -2.62
C VAL A 268 16.37 -7.76 -4.02
N PHE A 269 16.51 -9.07 -4.22
CA PHE A 269 15.90 -9.74 -5.35
C PHE A 269 14.38 -9.71 -5.16
N ILE A 270 13.70 -8.92 -6.00
CA ILE A 270 12.26 -9.09 -6.22
C ILE A 270 12.11 -10.30 -7.16
N GLN A 271 11.65 -11.42 -6.61
CA GLN A 271 11.10 -12.55 -7.38
C GLN A 271 9.61 -12.33 -7.61
#